data_AF-A0A858XSU7-F1
#
_entry.id   AF-A0A858XSU7-F1
#
_cell.length_a   1.000
_cell.length_b   1.000
_cell.length_c   1.000
_cell.angle_alpha   90.00
_cell.angle_beta   90.00
_cell.angle_gamma   90.00
#
_symmetry.space_group_name_H-M   'P 1'
#
loop_
_entity.id
_entity.type
_entity.pdbx_description
1 polymer ?
#
loop_
_entity_poly.entity_id
_entity_poly.type
_entity_poly.pdbx_seq_one_letter_code
_entity_poly.pdbx_strand_id
1 'polypeptide(L)'
;MNGKLYIFGIGGTGSRVIKSLVMLAASGVKIEANAIVPIIVDPDFANADVTRTIEQIKAYTAIRSQLAFNDATKNRFFEVPIENVVNDHRLALKDTKNKKFREFIEFSTMSKENRALASMLFSEANLESDMEVGFKGNPNIGSVVLNQFTDSQDFIDFADAFKPGDRIFIISSIFGGTGASGFPLLLKNLRGLDAKVSNNDAIQHAPIGAITVLPYFAVKTDEESTINSSTFIGKTKAALQYYERNVNGDESSVNVLYYIGDERTKQYENEEGGTEQRNNAHIVELAAAMSIVDFASIQNDDPILVCEENSNGKIYAPNPDFREFGIEKDVQEVLFSNLTQSTRDYLCTPMTQFVLFAKYVNEHLRGATSLQWARDNKFDDAFLKSSFINNIQKFVNSYIEWLEEMSDNDRAFKPFKLSVKSSDLYSIVDGVKPGSIKALWAFNKSGYDLFDAALNEEHSSLSKNFTLPHKFTELFYNVTKLLVGKKYKF
;
A
#
# COMPACT_ATOMS: atom_id res chain seq x y z
N MET A 1 -10.20 -18.04 11.45
CA MET A 1 -8.94 -17.32 11.12
C MET A 1 -9.12 -16.78 9.72
N ASN A 2 -8.74 -15.53 9.47
CA ASN A 2 -8.83 -14.95 8.13
C ASN A 2 -7.75 -15.55 7.24
N GLY A 3 -8.04 -15.78 5.95
CA GLY A 3 -7.04 -16.25 4.99
C GLY A 3 -5.95 -15.21 4.71
N LYS A 4 -5.16 -15.48 3.68
CA LYS A 4 -4.24 -14.49 3.10
C LYS A 4 -5.03 -13.42 2.34
N LEU A 5 -4.45 -12.24 2.24
CA LEU A 5 -4.96 -11.14 1.44
C LEU A 5 -4.05 -10.90 0.25
N TYR A 6 -4.52 -11.26 -0.94
CA TYR A 6 -3.83 -11.01 -2.21
C TYR A 6 -4.16 -9.61 -2.72
N ILE A 7 -3.15 -8.78 -2.92
CA ILE A 7 -3.35 -7.36 -3.25
C ILE A 7 -2.78 -7.07 -4.64
N PHE A 8 -3.65 -6.84 -5.61
CA PHE A 8 -3.26 -6.46 -6.96
C PHE A 8 -3.14 -4.94 -7.08
N GLY A 9 -1.91 -4.43 -7.12
CA GLY A 9 -1.62 -3.01 -7.33
C GLY A 9 -1.40 -2.71 -8.81
N ILE A 10 -2.36 -2.05 -9.47
CA ILE A 10 -2.28 -1.77 -10.91
C ILE A 10 -1.67 -0.39 -11.18
N GLY A 11 -0.54 -0.38 -11.90
CA GLY A 11 0.24 0.80 -12.25
C GLY A 11 0.87 1.54 -11.06
N GLY A 12 1.47 2.70 -11.34
CA GLY A 12 2.15 3.52 -10.32
C GLY A 12 1.29 3.95 -9.12
N THR A 13 -0.01 4.20 -9.30
CA THR A 13 -0.90 4.47 -8.14
C THR A 13 -1.08 3.23 -7.28
N GLY A 14 -1.28 2.06 -7.90
CA GLY A 14 -1.37 0.79 -7.20
C GLY A 14 -0.14 0.50 -6.34
N SER A 15 1.06 0.72 -6.89
CA SER A 15 2.31 0.54 -6.15
C SER A 15 2.45 1.52 -4.98
N ARG A 16 2.16 2.81 -5.16
CA ARG A 16 2.23 3.80 -4.07
C ARG A 16 1.23 3.56 -2.93
N VAL A 17 0.05 3.01 -3.22
CA VAL A 17 -0.89 2.56 -2.17
C VAL A 17 -0.33 1.35 -1.42
N ILE A 18 0.27 0.38 -2.11
CA ILE A 18 0.96 -0.75 -1.46
C ILE A 18 2.10 -0.24 -0.57
N LYS A 19 2.89 0.74 -1.03
CA LYS A 19 3.93 1.40 -0.22
C LYS A 19 3.34 1.94 1.08
N SER A 20 2.22 2.65 1.01
CA SER A 20 1.52 3.19 2.19
C SER A 20 1.01 2.06 3.11
N LEU A 21 0.48 0.97 2.57
CA LEU A 21 0.07 -0.20 3.37
C LEU A 21 1.25 -0.83 4.11
N VAL A 22 2.42 -0.93 3.47
CA VAL A 22 3.65 -1.46 4.10
C VAL A 22 4.10 -0.56 5.25
N MET A 23 4.00 0.77 5.10
CA MET A 23 4.29 1.72 6.19
C MET A 23 3.32 1.54 7.37
N LEU A 24 2.02 1.35 7.09
CA LEU A 24 1.02 1.09 8.13
C LEU A 24 1.26 -0.24 8.85
N ALA A 25 1.53 -1.31 8.10
CA ALA A 25 1.84 -2.62 8.67
C ALA A 25 3.09 -2.57 9.57
N ALA A 26 4.14 -1.86 9.15
CA ALA A 26 5.34 -1.67 9.95
C ALA A 26 5.07 -0.92 11.25
N SER A 27 4.18 0.08 11.21
CA SER A 27 3.78 0.87 12.39
C SER A 27 2.92 0.10 13.41
N GLY A 28 2.44 -1.09 13.04
CA GLY A 28 1.58 -1.94 13.88
C GLY A 28 0.10 -1.62 13.80
N VAL A 29 -0.35 -0.99 12.69
CA VAL A 29 -1.77 -0.97 12.33
C VAL A 29 -2.23 -2.42 12.15
N LYS A 30 -3.39 -2.75 12.74
CA LYS A 30 -3.93 -4.11 12.65
C LYS A 30 -4.47 -4.36 11.26
N ILE A 31 -3.98 -5.40 10.60
CA ILE A 31 -4.51 -5.90 9.34
C ILE A 31 -4.92 -7.35 9.61
N GLU A 32 -6.23 -7.62 9.52
CA GLU A 32 -6.83 -8.91 9.88
C GLU A 32 -6.64 -9.92 8.73
N ALA A 33 -5.40 -10.31 8.48
CA ALA A 33 -5.01 -11.30 7.48
C ALA A 33 -3.84 -12.16 7.99
N ASN A 34 -3.81 -13.44 7.60
CA ASN A 34 -2.69 -14.33 7.96
C ASN A 34 -1.37 -13.89 7.32
N ALA A 35 -1.44 -13.36 6.11
CA ALA A 35 -0.34 -12.76 5.38
C ALA A 35 -0.89 -11.81 4.31
N ILE A 36 -0.07 -10.85 3.89
CA ILE A 36 -0.33 -9.99 2.74
C ILE A 36 0.52 -10.49 1.57
N VAL A 37 -0.08 -10.61 0.39
CA VAL A 37 0.60 -11.04 -0.83
C VAL A 37 0.45 -9.94 -1.90
N PRO A 38 1.38 -8.96 -1.95
CA PRO A 38 1.31 -7.90 -2.94
C PRO A 38 1.76 -8.42 -4.31
N ILE A 39 0.96 -8.11 -5.34
CA ILE A 39 1.18 -8.43 -6.75
C ILE A 39 1.02 -7.13 -7.54
N ILE A 40 2.14 -6.56 -7.96
CA ILE A 40 2.17 -5.31 -8.72
C ILE A 40 2.05 -5.63 -10.20
N VAL A 41 1.09 -4.98 -10.86
CA VAL A 41 0.84 -5.08 -12.28
C VAL A 41 1.21 -3.74 -12.91
N ASP A 42 2.47 -3.61 -13.32
CA ASP A 42 2.95 -2.45 -14.06
C ASP A 42 3.77 -2.90 -15.27
N PRO A 43 3.35 -2.58 -16.51
CA PRO A 43 4.17 -2.82 -17.70
C PRO A 43 5.50 -2.03 -17.69
N ASP A 44 5.57 -0.90 -16.97
CA ASP A 44 6.78 -0.10 -16.84
C ASP A 44 7.72 -0.66 -15.77
N PHE A 45 8.72 -1.42 -16.23
CA PHE A 45 9.71 -2.01 -15.34
C PHE A 45 10.67 -1.00 -14.72
N ALA A 46 10.89 0.14 -15.38
CA ALA A 46 11.82 1.18 -14.96
C ALA A 46 11.17 2.20 -14.02
N ASN A 47 9.86 2.12 -13.80
CA ASN A 47 9.10 2.98 -12.91
C ASN A 47 9.74 3.08 -11.51
N ALA A 48 10.19 4.28 -11.15
CA ALA A 48 10.85 4.53 -9.87
C ALA A 48 9.91 4.36 -8.67
N ASP A 49 8.62 4.69 -8.78
CA ASP A 49 7.64 4.46 -7.70
C ASP A 49 7.44 2.96 -7.40
N VAL A 50 7.41 2.12 -8.44
CA VAL A 50 7.36 0.66 -8.27
C VAL A 50 8.65 0.16 -7.62
N THR A 51 9.80 0.64 -8.07
CA THR A 51 11.11 0.28 -7.51
C THR A 51 11.20 0.61 -6.02
N ARG A 52 10.84 1.84 -5.64
CA ARG A 52 10.78 2.27 -4.22
C ARG A 52 9.85 1.38 -3.41
N THR A 53 8.69 1.03 -3.95
CA THR A 53 7.72 0.15 -3.27
C THR A 53 8.31 -1.23 -2.98
N ILE A 54 8.97 -1.85 -3.96
CA ILE A 54 9.60 -3.16 -3.81
C ILE A 54 10.76 -3.11 -2.81
N GLU A 55 11.55 -2.04 -2.80
CA GLU A 55 12.61 -1.86 -1.80
C GLU A 55 12.04 -1.82 -0.38
N GLN A 56 10.90 -1.15 -0.16
CA GLN A 56 10.23 -1.13 1.14
C GLN A 56 9.68 -2.51 1.54
N ILE A 57 9.09 -3.25 0.59
CA ILE A 57 8.63 -4.63 0.84
C ILE A 57 9.82 -5.51 1.23
N LYS A 58 10.95 -5.44 0.51
CA LYS A 58 12.16 -6.21 0.82
C LYS A 58 12.72 -5.88 2.20
N ALA A 59 12.80 -4.59 2.53
CA ALA A 59 13.26 -4.14 3.85
C ALA A 59 12.33 -4.64 4.96
N TYR A 60 11.02 -4.52 4.78
CA TYR A 60 10.02 -5.07 5.69
C TYR A 60 10.21 -6.58 5.90
N THR A 61 10.26 -7.36 4.83
CA THR A 61 10.37 -8.82 4.89
C THR A 61 11.70 -9.28 5.53
N ALA A 62 12.79 -8.56 5.28
CA ALA A 62 14.09 -8.84 5.89
C ALA A 62 14.14 -8.53 7.40
N ILE A 63 13.34 -7.57 7.87
CA ILE A 63 13.13 -7.32 9.31
C ILE A 63 12.23 -8.41 9.88
N ARG A 64 11.06 -8.63 9.27
CA ARG A 64 10.02 -9.57 9.70
C ARG A 64 10.54 -11.00 9.87
N SER A 65 11.43 -11.44 9.00
CA SER A 65 12.00 -12.80 9.02
C SER A 65 12.88 -13.08 10.25
N GLN A 66 13.33 -12.03 10.94
CA GLN A 66 14.11 -12.15 12.18
C GLN A 66 13.25 -12.00 13.45
N LEU A 67 11.93 -11.83 13.29
CA LEU A 67 10.96 -11.65 14.36
C LEU A 67 9.99 -12.84 14.44
N ALA A 68 9.57 -13.18 15.65
CA ALA A 68 8.64 -14.27 15.90
C ALA A 68 7.43 -13.79 16.71
N PHE A 69 6.24 -13.85 16.11
CA PHE A 69 5.01 -13.46 16.78
C PHE A 69 4.32 -14.72 17.33
N ASN A 70 4.14 -14.74 18.64
CA ASN A 70 3.46 -15.79 19.40
C ASN A 70 2.72 -15.14 20.58
N ASP A 71 2.01 -15.94 21.37
CA ASP A 71 1.18 -15.46 22.48
C ASP A 71 1.96 -14.66 23.56
N ALA A 72 3.28 -14.79 23.61
CA ALA A 72 4.13 -14.03 24.54
C ALA A 72 4.66 -12.70 23.96
N THR A 73 4.47 -12.45 22.67
CA THR A 73 4.93 -11.24 21.97
C THR A 73 3.87 -10.14 22.10
N LYS A 74 4.25 -8.97 22.65
CA LYS A 74 3.36 -7.79 22.66
C LYS A 74 3.62 -6.90 21.45
N ASN A 75 4.82 -6.96 20.87
CA ASN A 75 5.19 -6.20 19.68
C ASN A 75 4.16 -6.34 18.57
N ARG A 76 3.81 -5.23 17.93
CA ARG A 76 3.00 -5.20 16.72
C ARG A 76 3.70 -4.56 15.52
N PHE A 77 4.90 -4.01 15.71
CA PHE A 77 5.69 -3.52 14.59
C PHE A 77 6.12 -4.69 13.71
N PHE A 78 5.89 -4.55 12.41
CA PHE A 78 6.18 -5.59 11.43
C PHE A 78 5.50 -6.91 11.82
N GLU A 79 4.24 -6.89 12.26
CA GLU A 79 3.51 -8.08 12.75
C GLU A 79 3.10 -9.02 11.61
N VAL A 80 2.47 -8.45 10.58
CA VAL A 80 1.83 -9.23 9.51
C VAL A 80 2.89 -9.72 8.51
N PRO A 81 2.96 -11.02 8.19
CA PRO A 81 3.86 -11.50 7.14
C PRO A 81 3.54 -10.87 5.78
N ILE A 82 4.57 -10.51 5.03
CA ILE A 82 4.45 -10.20 3.59
C ILE A 82 5.12 -11.34 2.83
N GLU A 83 4.35 -12.02 1.99
CA GLU A 83 4.82 -13.16 1.20
C GLU A 83 4.96 -12.77 -0.27
N ASN A 84 5.83 -13.49 -0.98
CA ASN A 84 6.00 -13.36 -2.41
C ASN A 84 5.61 -14.67 -3.09
N VAL A 85 4.69 -14.59 -4.05
CA VAL A 85 4.24 -15.75 -4.86
C VAL A 85 4.53 -15.57 -6.35
N VAL A 86 5.05 -14.42 -6.76
CA VAL A 86 5.38 -14.09 -8.15
C VAL A 86 6.81 -13.58 -8.24
N ASN A 87 7.32 -13.32 -9.45
CA ASN A 87 8.67 -12.80 -9.59
C ASN A 87 8.83 -11.39 -9.00
N ASP A 88 9.52 -11.29 -7.86
CA ASP A 88 9.79 -10.03 -7.14
C ASP A 88 8.54 -9.15 -6.90
N HIS A 89 7.42 -9.76 -6.53
CA HIS A 89 6.12 -9.11 -6.36
C HIS A 89 5.55 -8.46 -7.63
N ARG A 90 6.09 -8.75 -8.81
CA ARG A 90 5.60 -8.25 -10.10
C ARG A 90 4.98 -9.36 -10.91
N LEU A 91 3.81 -9.08 -11.50
CA LEU A 91 3.22 -9.92 -12.53
C LEU A 91 3.70 -9.42 -13.89
N ALA A 92 4.53 -10.23 -14.56
CA ALA A 92 5.01 -9.91 -15.89
C ALA A 92 3.94 -10.21 -16.95
N LEU A 93 3.71 -9.23 -17.84
CA LEU A 93 2.92 -9.44 -19.03
C LEU A 93 3.74 -10.22 -20.07
N LYS A 94 3.09 -11.15 -20.74
CA LYS A 94 3.73 -11.99 -21.75
C LYS A 94 3.98 -11.18 -23.02
N ASP A 95 5.13 -11.40 -23.67
CA ASP A 95 5.44 -10.87 -25.00
C ASP A 95 5.40 -9.35 -25.19
N THR A 96 5.49 -8.56 -24.11
CA THR A 96 5.47 -7.07 -24.18
C THR A 96 6.85 -6.43 -24.31
N LYS A 97 7.94 -7.16 -24.06
CA LYS A 97 9.30 -6.58 -24.04
C LYS A 97 9.83 -6.26 -25.45
N ASN A 98 10.44 -5.09 -25.59
CA ASN A 98 11.05 -4.54 -26.81
C ASN A 98 10.15 -4.63 -28.05
N LYS A 99 8.84 -4.40 -27.89
CA LYS A 99 7.87 -4.48 -29.00
C LYS A 99 6.94 -3.28 -29.02
N LYS A 100 6.56 -2.90 -30.23
CA LYS A 100 5.48 -1.92 -30.47
C LYS A 100 4.11 -2.59 -30.40
N PHE A 101 3.07 -1.81 -30.13
CA PHE A 101 1.69 -2.32 -30.12
C PHE A 101 1.30 -2.99 -31.45
N ARG A 102 1.70 -2.40 -32.59
CA ARG A 102 1.49 -2.98 -33.94
C ARG A 102 2.01 -4.41 -34.05
N GLU A 103 3.19 -4.66 -33.50
CA GLU A 103 3.85 -5.96 -33.54
C GLU A 103 3.18 -6.92 -32.57
N PHE A 104 2.79 -6.44 -31.39
CA PHE A 104 2.10 -7.21 -30.37
C PHE A 104 0.77 -7.79 -30.87
N ILE A 105 -0.03 -7.00 -31.59
CA ILE A 105 -1.28 -7.48 -32.18
C ILE A 105 -1.08 -8.21 -33.52
N GLU A 106 0.17 -8.42 -33.94
CA GLU A 106 0.54 -9.04 -35.21
C GLU A 106 -0.12 -8.37 -36.43
N PHE A 107 -0.23 -7.04 -36.40
CA PHE A 107 -0.97 -6.24 -37.39
C PHE A 107 -0.57 -6.52 -38.84
N SER A 108 0.71 -6.84 -39.08
CA SER A 108 1.23 -7.15 -40.42
C SER A 108 0.69 -8.46 -41.00
N THR A 109 0.30 -9.40 -40.14
CA THR A 109 -0.20 -10.73 -40.52
C THR A 109 -1.72 -10.76 -40.71
N MET A 110 -2.42 -9.74 -40.20
CA MET A 110 -3.86 -9.63 -40.29
C MET A 110 -4.36 -9.58 -41.75
N SER A 111 -5.57 -10.12 -41.98
CA SER A 111 -6.27 -9.95 -43.24
C SER A 111 -6.49 -8.47 -43.58
N LYS A 112 -6.88 -8.18 -44.82
CA LYS A 112 -7.16 -6.79 -45.23
C LYS A 112 -8.29 -6.19 -44.39
N GLU A 113 -9.32 -6.98 -44.13
CA GLU A 113 -10.50 -6.61 -43.37
C GLU A 113 -10.14 -6.34 -41.90
N ASN A 114 -9.36 -7.23 -41.28
CA ASN A 114 -8.92 -7.06 -39.89
C ASN A 114 -7.96 -5.86 -39.73
N ARG A 115 -7.08 -5.61 -40.71
CA ARG A 115 -6.25 -4.40 -40.71
C ARG A 115 -7.09 -3.13 -40.81
N ALA A 116 -8.10 -3.12 -41.68
CA ALA A 116 -8.99 -1.97 -41.80
C ALA A 116 -9.73 -1.70 -40.49
N LEU A 117 -10.26 -2.74 -39.84
CA LEU A 117 -10.90 -2.61 -38.53
C LEU A 117 -9.92 -2.13 -37.44
N ALA A 118 -8.73 -2.72 -37.36
CA ALA A 118 -7.71 -2.31 -36.39
C ALA A 118 -7.27 -0.85 -36.61
N SER A 119 -7.11 -0.39 -37.85
CA SER A 119 -6.83 1.01 -38.17
C SER A 119 -7.98 1.98 -37.87
N MET A 120 -9.22 1.48 -37.73
CA MET A 120 -10.34 2.29 -37.24
C MET A 120 -10.36 2.40 -35.71
N LEU A 121 -9.86 1.40 -35.00
CA LEU A 121 -9.85 1.32 -33.54
C LEU A 121 -8.60 1.96 -32.91
N PHE A 122 -7.48 1.93 -33.63
CA PHE A 122 -6.18 2.39 -33.15
C PHE A 122 -5.57 3.38 -34.13
N SER A 123 -5.20 4.55 -33.61
CA SER A 123 -4.44 5.54 -34.37
C SER A 123 -3.04 5.03 -34.69
N GLU A 124 -2.37 5.64 -35.67
CA GLU A 124 -0.98 5.32 -35.98
C GLU A 124 -0.06 5.54 -34.76
N ALA A 125 -0.30 6.59 -33.98
CA ALA A 125 0.43 6.84 -32.74
C ALA A 125 0.20 5.72 -31.70
N ASN A 126 -1.01 5.13 -31.63
CA ASN A 126 -1.25 3.97 -30.77
C ASN A 126 -0.50 2.74 -31.27
N LEU A 127 -0.51 2.47 -32.57
CA LEU A 127 0.17 1.32 -33.18
C LEU A 127 1.70 1.41 -33.00
N GLU A 128 2.26 2.61 -33.03
CA GLU A 128 3.70 2.84 -32.85
C GLU A 128 4.14 2.98 -31.39
N SER A 129 3.21 2.92 -30.43
CA SER A 129 3.52 3.03 -29.01
C SER A 129 4.34 1.82 -28.51
N ASP A 130 5.27 2.10 -27.61
CA ASP A 130 6.10 1.10 -26.94
C ASP A 130 5.34 0.45 -25.78
N MET A 131 5.38 -0.88 -25.71
CA MET A 131 4.69 -1.67 -24.69
C MET A 131 5.42 -1.75 -23.34
N GLU A 132 6.68 -1.30 -23.27
CA GLU A 132 7.48 -1.31 -22.03
C GLU A 132 7.27 -0.10 -21.12
N VAL A 133 6.64 0.98 -21.59
CA VAL A 133 6.46 2.24 -20.85
C VAL A 133 5.03 2.44 -20.34
N GLY A 134 4.26 1.35 -20.33
CA GLY A 134 2.85 1.34 -19.99
C GLY A 134 1.93 2.06 -20.97
N PHE A 135 0.62 1.99 -20.73
CA PHE A 135 -0.36 2.41 -21.74
C PHE A 135 -0.55 3.93 -21.83
N LYS A 136 0.24 4.73 -21.10
CA LYS A 136 0.29 6.21 -21.11
C LYS A 136 -1.06 6.92 -21.27
N GLY A 137 -2.07 6.48 -20.51
CA GLY A 137 -3.40 7.10 -20.58
C GLY A 137 -4.27 6.67 -21.77
N ASN A 138 -3.97 5.56 -22.45
CA ASN A 138 -4.74 4.93 -23.52
C ASN A 138 -5.39 3.61 -23.05
N PRO A 139 -6.60 3.65 -22.46
CA PRO A 139 -7.27 2.44 -21.95
C PRO A 139 -7.57 1.39 -23.02
N ASN A 140 -7.77 1.79 -24.28
CA ASN A 140 -8.02 0.88 -25.40
C ASN A 140 -6.83 -0.06 -25.67
N ILE A 141 -5.59 0.44 -25.62
CA ILE A 141 -4.38 -0.40 -25.74
C ILE A 141 -4.29 -1.34 -24.55
N GLY A 142 -4.44 -0.79 -23.34
CA GLY A 142 -4.38 -1.57 -22.10
C GLY A 142 -5.39 -2.71 -22.10
N SER A 143 -6.57 -2.51 -22.69
CA SER A 143 -7.59 -3.55 -22.76
C SER A 143 -7.19 -4.80 -23.55
N VAL A 144 -6.31 -4.65 -24.55
CA VAL A 144 -5.83 -5.77 -25.38
C VAL A 144 -4.69 -6.49 -24.68
N VAL A 145 -3.72 -5.73 -24.17
CA VAL A 145 -2.49 -6.29 -23.58
C VAL A 145 -2.77 -6.97 -22.24
N LEU A 146 -3.61 -6.35 -21.40
CA LEU A 146 -3.93 -6.88 -20.08
C LEU A 146 -4.84 -8.12 -20.12
N ASN A 147 -5.49 -8.41 -21.24
CA ASN A 147 -6.31 -9.62 -21.35
C ASN A 147 -5.46 -10.92 -21.27
N GLN A 148 -4.14 -10.84 -21.41
CA GLN A 148 -3.22 -11.98 -21.31
C GLN A 148 -2.77 -12.33 -19.88
N PHE A 149 -3.35 -11.69 -18.84
CA PHE A 149 -2.94 -11.97 -17.44
C PHE A 149 -2.93 -13.45 -17.08
N THR A 150 -3.92 -14.19 -17.55
CA THR A 150 -4.10 -15.61 -17.22
C THR A 150 -3.03 -16.52 -17.83
N ASP A 151 -2.27 -16.03 -18.80
CA ASP A 151 -1.32 -16.82 -19.57
C ASP A 151 0.12 -16.70 -19.04
N SER A 152 0.35 -15.85 -18.03
CA SER A 152 1.67 -15.66 -17.43
C SER A 152 1.95 -16.71 -16.35
N GLN A 153 3.22 -17.09 -16.21
CA GLN A 153 3.65 -17.99 -15.14
C GLN A 153 3.38 -17.38 -13.76
N ASP A 154 3.55 -16.06 -13.61
CA ASP A 154 3.26 -15.36 -12.35
C ASP A 154 1.78 -15.50 -11.94
N PHE A 155 0.84 -15.48 -12.89
CA PHE A 155 -0.57 -15.68 -12.58
C PHE A 155 -0.87 -17.14 -12.22
N ILE A 156 -0.20 -18.09 -12.87
CA ILE A 156 -0.29 -19.52 -12.52
C ILE A 156 0.23 -19.74 -11.10
N ASP A 157 1.38 -19.16 -10.74
CA ASP A 157 1.97 -19.27 -9.41
C ASP A 157 1.07 -18.64 -8.33
N PHE A 158 0.42 -17.51 -8.64
CA PHE A 158 -0.65 -16.93 -7.81
C PHE A 158 -1.78 -17.93 -7.59
N ALA A 159 -2.30 -18.53 -8.66
CA ALA A 159 -3.43 -19.44 -8.61
C ALA A 159 -3.09 -20.73 -7.83
N ASP A 160 -1.90 -21.29 -8.04
CA ASP A 160 -1.40 -22.46 -7.32
C ASP A 160 -1.25 -22.18 -5.81
N ALA A 161 -0.87 -20.97 -5.43
CA ALA A 161 -0.71 -20.56 -4.03
C ALA A 161 -2.04 -20.25 -3.32
N PHE A 162 -3.09 -19.90 -4.08
CA PHE A 162 -4.37 -19.46 -3.55
C PHE A 162 -5.15 -20.59 -2.85
N LYS A 163 -5.83 -20.29 -1.75
CA LYS A 163 -6.60 -21.27 -0.96
C LYS A 163 -8.01 -20.79 -0.65
N PRO A 164 -8.96 -21.72 -0.43
CA PRO A 164 -10.27 -21.35 0.11
C PRO A 164 -10.15 -20.56 1.42
N GLY A 165 -10.89 -19.45 1.50
CA GLY A 165 -10.85 -18.52 2.62
C GLY A 165 -9.85 -17.36 2.47
N ASP A 166 -8.99 -17.40 1.45
CA ASP A 166 -8.20 -16.24 1.05
C ASP A 166 -9.10 -15.19 0.37
N ARG A 167 -8.67 -13.92 0.43
CA ARG A 167 -9.39 -12.78 -0.15
C ARG A 167 -8.50 -12.04 -1.13
N ILE A 168 -9.14 -11.28 -2.02
CA ILE A 168 -8.46 -10.48 -3.03
C ILE A 168 -8.83 -9.01 -2.83
N PHE A 169 -7.85 -8.12 -2.97
CA PHE A 169 -8.06 -6.69 -3.02
C PHE A 169 -7.39 -6.08 -4.26
N ILE A 170 -8.10 -5.26 -5.02
CA ILE A 170 -7.58 -4.64 -6.25
C ILE A 170 -7.45 -3.13 -6.07
N ILE A 171 -6.30 -2.58 -6.41
CA ILE A 171 -6.03 -1.14 -6.34
C ILE A 171 -5.82 -0.63 -7.76
N SER A 172 -6.61 0.37 -8.16
CA SER A 172 -6.48 1.00 -9.47
C SER A 172 -6.72 2.51 -9.39
N SER A 173 -6.16 3.26 -10.34
CA SER A 173 -6.56 4.64 -10.63
C SER A 173 -7.40 4.70 -11.88
N ILE A 174 -8.49 5.47 -11.84
CA ILE A 174 -9.48 5.50 -12.93
C ILE A 174 -9.17 6.53 -14.02
N PHE A 175 -8.22 7.43 -13.74
CA PHE A 175 -7.80 8.48 -14.67
C PHE A 175 -6.50 8.13 -15.43
N GLY A 176 -5.79 7.09 -14.98
CA GLY A 176 -4.64 6.52 -15.68
C GLY A 176 -5.04 5.44 -16.70
N GLY A 177 -4.19 5.20 -17.71
CA GLY A 177 -4.48 4.21 -18.78
C GLY A 177 -4.48 2.77 -18.29
N THR A 178 -3.48 2.40 -17.48
CA THR A 178 -3.30 1.04 -16.94
C THR A 178 -4.35 0.68 -15.89
N GLY A 179 -4.60 1.56 -14.92
CA GLY A 179 -5.58 1.32 -13.87
C GLY A 179 -7.00 1.19 -14.40
N ALA A 180 -7.43 2.15 -15.24
CA ALA A 180 -8.80 2.21 -15.75
C ALA A 180 -9.20 0.99 -16.57
N SER A 181 -8.28 0.46 -17.39
CA SER A 181 -8.50 -0.73 -18.22
C SER A 181 -8.21 -2.04 -17.47
N GLY A 182 -7.19 -2.05 -16.62
CA GLY A 182 -6.72 -3.26 -15.94
C GLY A 182 -7.66 -3.78 -14.88
N PHE A 183 -8.30 -2.90 -14.10
CA PHE A 183 -9.18 -3.35 -13.01
C PHE A 183 -10.37 -4.18 -13.51
N PRO A 184 -11.22 -3.70 -14.44
CA PRO A 184 -12.34 -4.50 -14.94
C PRO A 184 -11.90 -5.80 -15.62
N LEU A 185 -10.77 -5.80 -16.32
CA LEU A 185 -10.25 -6.99 -17.00
C LEU A 185 -9.73 -8.04 -16.03
N LEU A 186 -8.93 -7.62 -15.04
CA LEU A 186 -8.47 -8.51 -13.98
C LEU A 186 -9.67 -9.12 -13.25
N LEU A 187 -10.66 -8.29 -12.91
CA LEU A 187 -11.86 -8.75 -12.22
C LEU A 187 -12.66 -9.76 -13.06
N LYS A 188 -12.85 -9.46 -14.36
CA LYS A 188 -13.50 -10.38 -15.31
C LYS A 188 -12.76 -11.71 -15.38
N ASN A 189 -11.42 -11.69 -15.45
CA ASN A 189 -10.61 -12.90 -15.53
C ASN A 189 -10.67 -13.70 -14.23
N LEU A 190 -10.64 -13.06 -13.05
CA LEU A 190 -10.78 -13.72 -11.76
C LEU A 190 -12.15 -14.41 -11.60
N ARG A 191 -13.25 -13.76 -12.02
CA ARG A 191 -14.60 -14.35 -11.97
C ARG A 191 -14.86 -15.39 -13.05
N GLY A 192 -14.15 -15.32 -14.17
CA GLY A 192 -14.33 -16.17 -15.35
C GLY A 192 -13.14 -17.10 -15.64
N LEU A 193 -12.36 -17.44 -14.61
CA LEU A 193 -11.17 -18.29 -14.72
C LEU A 193 -11.47 -19.62 -15.44
N ASP A 194 -10.58 -20.06 -16.33
CA ASP A 194 -10.71 -21.37 -16.99
C ASP A 194 -10.61 -22.49 -15.94
N ALA A 195 -11.48 -23.50 -16.05
CA ALA A 195 -11.49 -24.67 -15.16
C ALA A 195 -10.16 -25.46 -15.13
N LYS A 196 -9.28 -25.24 -16.12
CA LYS A 196 -7.92 -25.81 -16.16
C LYS A 196 -6.95 -25.15 -15.19
N VAL A 197 -7.22 -23.93 -14.74
CA VAL A 197 -6.36 -23.22 -13.79
C VAL A 197 -6.56 -23.82 -12.39
N SER A 198 -5.46 -24.06 -11.68
CA SER A 198 -5.49 -24.54 -10.30
C SER A 198 -6.32 -23.63 -9.40
N ASN A 199 -7.06 -24.22 -8.46
CA ASN A 199 -7.88 -23.49 -7.49
C ASN A 199 -8.88 -22.48 -8.12
N ASN A 200 -9.27 -22.67 -9.39
CA ASN A 200 -10.17 -21.77 -10.11
C ASN A 200 -11.45 -21.47 -9.31
N ASP A 201 -12.12 -22.50 -8.80
CA ASP A 201 -13.35 -22.38 -8.02
C ASP A 201 -13.17 -21.48 -6.78
N ALA A 202 -12.07 -21.68 -6.04
CA ALA A 202 -11.75 -20.88 -4.87
C ALA A 202 -11.50 -19.41 -5.21
N ILE A 203 -10.84 -19.14 -6.35
CA ILE A 203 -10.57 -17.77 -6.80
C ILE A 203 -11.84 -17.10 -7.33
N GLN A 204 -12.63 -17.81 -8.14
CA GLN A 204 -13.88 -17.30 -8.70
C GLN A 204 -14.87 -16.90 -7.60
N HIS A 205 -14.94 -17.67 -6.52
CA HIS A 205 -15.82 -17.42 -5.38
C HIS A 205 -15.18 -16.58 -4.26
N ALA A 206 -13.90 -16.20 -4.39
CA ALA A 206 -13.22 -15.42 -3.36
C ALA A 206 -13.91 -14.06 -3.13
N PRO A 207 -13.99 -13.57 -1.88
CA PRO A 207 -14.39 -12.20 -1.64
C PRO A 207 -13.39 -11.22 -2.27
N ILE A 208 -13.89 -10.27 -3.07
CA ILE A 208 -13.06 -9.26 -3.74
C ILE A 208 -13.43 -7.86 -3.26
N GLY A 209 -12.48 -7.19 -2.65
CA GLY A 209 -12.52 -5.73 -2.43
C GLY A 209 -11.77 -5.00 -3.54
N ALA A 210 -12.11 -3.76 -3.82
CA ALA A 210 -11.33 -2.93 -4.72
C ALA A 210 -11.41 -1.45 -4.36
N ILE A 211 -10.36 -0.69 -4.66
CA ILE A 211 -10.37 0.77 -4.59
C ILE A 211 -10.09 1.40 -5.94
N THR A 212 -10.97 2.33 -6.31
CA THR A 212 -10.87 3.15 -7.50
C THR A 212 -10.45 4.56 -7.09
N VAL A 213 -9.18 4.87 -7.33
CA VAL A 213 -8.59 6.19 -7.03
C VAL A 213 -8.92 7.16 -8.16
N LEU A 214 -9.75 8.16 -7.83
CA LEU A 214 -10.09 9.33 -8.64
C LEU A 214 -8.89 10.29 -8.71
N PRO A 215 -8.87 11.24 -9.66
CA PRO A 215 -7.82 12.24 -9.73
C PRO A 215 -7.53 12.90 -8.37
N TYR A 216 -6.24 12.99 -8.03
CA TYR A 216 -5.74 13.61 -6.79
C TYR A 216 -4.42 14.37 -6.99
N PHE A 217 -3.91 14.40 -8.21
CA PHE A 217 -2.76 15.20 -8.61
C PHE A 217 -2.93 15.62 -10.07
N ALA A 218 -2.11 16.60 -10.47
CA ALA A 218 -1.98 17.02 -11.86
C ALA A 218 -0.50 16.92 -12.28
N VAL A 219 -0.26 16.92 -13.59
CA VAL A 219 1.07 17.08 -14.18
C VAL A 219 1.11 18.38 -14.95
N LYS A 220 2.29 18.99 -15.06
CA LYS A 220 2.48 20.17 -15.92
C LYS A 220 2.16 19.84 -17.37
N THR A 221 1.68 20.84 -18.10
CA THR A 221 1.44 20.68 -19.54
C THR A 221 2.76 20.50 -20.26
N ASP A 222 2.83 19.46 -21.08
CA ASP A 222 3.91 19.20 -22.02
C ASP A 222 3.26 18.76 -23.33
N GLU A 223 3.60 19.43 -24.44
CA GLU A 223 3.02 19.17 -25.76
C GLU A 223 3.54 17.85 -26.36
N GLU A 224 4.71 17.39 -25.91
CA GLU A 224 5.31 16.12 -26.33
C GLU A 224 4.79 14.94 -25.49
N SER A 225 4.10 15.22 -24.38
CA SER A 225 3.54 14.20 -23.49
C SER A 225 2.11 13.80 -23.88
N THR A 226 1.88 12.50 -23.86
CA THR A 226 0.55 11.89 -23.99
C THR A 226 -0.29 12.03 -22.71
N ILE A 227 0.33 12.38 -21.58
CA ILE A 227 -0.35 12.58 -20.30
C ILE A 227 -0.76 14.04 -20.16
N ASN A 228 -2.08 14.26 -20.10
CA ASN A 228 -2.66 15.60 -19.94
C ASN A 228 -3.74 15.62 -18.85
N SER A 229 -3.48 16.34 -17.76
CA SER A 229 -4.39 16.44 -16.61
C SER A 229 -5.73 17.07 -16.91
N SER A 230 -5.85 17.92 -17.94
CA SER A 230 -7.14 18.48 -18.36
C SER A 230 -8.13 17.40 -18.82
N THR A 231 -7.63 16.23 -19.22
CA THR A 231 -8.45 15.10 -19.68
C THR A 231 -8.86 14.15 -18.55
N PHE A 232 -8.26 14.25 -17.36
CA PHE A 232 -8.45 13.27 -16.28
C PHE A 232 -9.91 13.13 -15.85
N ILE A 233 -10.63 14.25 -15.69
CA ILE A 233 -12.05 14.24 -15.32
C ILE A 233 -12.91 13.60 -16.42
N GLY A 234 -12.63 13.91 -17.69
CA GLY A 234 -13.32 13.31 -18.83
C GLY A 234 -13.13 11.78 -18.89
N LYS A 235 -11.87 11.32 -18.74
CA LYS A 235 -11.53 9.89 -18.68
C LYS A 235 -12.20 9.20 -17.50
N THR A 236 -12.21 9.85 -16.33
CA THR A 236 -12.86 9.35 -15.11
C THR A 236 -14.36 9.13 -15.34
N LYS A 237 -15.07 10.11 -15.90
CA LYS A 237 -16.51 9.98 -16.21
C LYS A 237 -16.80 8.81 -17.15
N ALA A 238 -16.02 8.67 -18.22
CA ALA A 238 -16.17 7.59 -19.18
C ALA A 238 -15.94 6.20 -18.55
N ALA A 239 -14.90 6.07 -17.71
CA ALA A 239 -14.60 4.83 -17.02
C ALA A 239 -15.65 4.50 -15.95
N LEU A 240 -16.13 5.47 -15.17
CA LEU A 240 -17.20 5.25 -14.19
C LEU A 240 -18.48 4.74 -14.85
N GLN A 241 -18.85 5.28 -16.02
CA GLN A 241 -20.00 4.79 -16.79
C GLN A 241 -19.80 3.33 -17.24
N TYR A 242 -18.56 2.94 -17.57
CA TYR A 242 -18.25 1.54 -17.87
C TYR A 242 -18.35 0.67 -16.61
N TYR A 243 -17.86 1.15 -15.46
CA TYR A 243 -17.81 0.41 -14.20
C TYR A 243 -19.22 0.17 -13.65
N GLU A 244 -20.09 1.17 -13.73
CA GLU A 244 -21.51 1.07 -13.38
C GLU A 244 -22.16 -0.14 -14.05
N ARG A 245 -21.84 -0.40 -15.32
CA ARG A 245 -22.45 -1.48 -16.11
C ARG A 245 -21.75 -2.83 -15.98
N ASN A 246 -20.41 -2.82 -15.89
CA ASN A 246 -19.60 -4.04 -16.04
C ASN A 246 -18.92 -4.51 -14.75
N VAL A 247 -18.92 -3.68 -13.71
CA VAL A 247 -18.34 -3.98 -12.39
C VAL A 247 -19.42 -3.95 -11.31
N ASN A 248 -20.28 -2.94 -11.32
CA ASN A 248 -21.21 -2.60 -10.22
C ASN A 248 -22.68 -2.88 -10.51
N GLY A 249 -23.03 -3.45 -11.67
CA GLY A 249 -24.42 -3.65 -12.06
C GLY A 249 -25.16 -4.64 -11.16
N ASP A 250 -26.42 -4.97 -11.52
CA ASP A 250 -27.30 -5.87 -10.75
C ASP A 250 -26.64 -7.20 -10.34
N GLU A 251 -25.67 -7.65 -11.12
CA GLU A 251 -24.80 -8.78 -10.82
C GLU A 251 -23.34 -8.29 -10.72
N SER A 252 -23.03 -7.64 -9.60
CA SER A 252 -21.72 -7.03 -9.37
C SER A 252 -20.61 -8.08 -9.30
N SER A 253 -19.46 -7.80 -9.91
CA SER A 253 -18.31 -8.71 -9.85
C SER A 253 -17.45 -8.48 -8.60
N VAL A 254 -17.75 -7.45 -7.79
CA VAL A 254 -16.96 -7.02 -6.62
C VAL A 254 -17.85 -6.98 -5.38
N ASN A 255 -17.29 -7.36 -4.22
CA ASN A 255 -18.02 -7.38 -2.94
C ASN A 255 -18.02 -5.99 -2.29
N VAL A 256 -16.87 -5.33 -2.28
CA VAL A 256 -16.73 -3.99 -1.70
C VAL A 256 -15.92 -3.11 -2.63
N LEU A 257 -16.49 -1.97 -3.04
CA LEU A 257 -15.82 -1.02 -3.91
C LEU A 257 -15.70 0.35 -3.23
N TYR A 258 -14.45 0.78 -3.06
CA TYR A 258 -14.10 2.05 -2.46
C TYR A 258 -13.81 3.08 -3.55
N TYR A 259 -14.26 4.30 -3.32
CA TYR A 259 -13.91 5.47 -4.13
C TYR A 259 -13.16 6.49 -3.28
N ILE A 260 -12.08 7.03 -3.83
CA ILE A 260 -11.34 8.09 -3.16
C ILE A 260 -10.75 9.06 -4.16
N GLY A 261 -10.81 10.35 -3.86
CA GLY A 261 -10.26 11.42 -4.67
C GLY A 261 -9.99 12.67 -3.84
N ASP A 262 -9.34 13.64 -4.46
CA ASP A 262 -9.18 14.97 -3.89
C ASP A 262 -9.24 16.02 -5.00
N GLU A 263 -10.01 17.07 -4.77
CA GLU A 263 -10.11 18.19 -5.71
C GLU A 263 -8.85 19.08 -5.68
N ARG A 264 -8.08 19.03 -4.57
CA ARG A 264 -6.80 19.72 -4.43
C ARG A 264 -5.70 18.92 -5.11
N THR A 265 -5.09 19.51 -6.14
CA THR A 265 -4.12 18.81 -6.98
C THR A 265 -2.81 19.58 -7.05
N LYS A 266 -1.77 19.07 -6.38
CA LYS A 266 -0.39 19.50 -6.63
C LYS A 266 -0.01 19.13 -8.06
N GLN A 267 0.69 20.02 -8.75
CA GLN A 267 1.23 19.77 -10.08
C GLN A 267 2.64 19.18 -9.97
N TYR A 268 2.82 17.98 -10.48
CA TYR A 268 4.13 17.34 -10.65
C TYR A 268 4.73 17.66 -12.02
N GLU A 269 6.03 17.43 -12.17
CA GLU A 269 6.64 17.39 -13.50
C GLU A 269 5.98 16.29 -14.35
N ASN A 270 5.97 16.48 -15.67
CA ASN A 270 5.32 15.56 -16.60
C ASN A 270 6.29 14.44 -16.98
N GLU A 271 6.37 13.43 -16.11
CA GLU A 271 7.18 12.24 -16.35
C GLU A 271 6.28 11.07 -16.77
N GLU A 272 6.39 10.64 -18.02
CA GLU A 272 5.52 9.59 -18.59
C GLU A 272 5.75 8.18 -18.02
N GLY A 273 6.90 7.97 -17.37
CA GLY A 273 7.34 6.69 -16.82
C GLY A 273 8.83 6.69 -16.47
N GLY A 274 9.38 5.50 -16.20
CA GLY A 274 10.81 5.30 -15.97
C GLY A 274 11.34 5.82 -14.64
N THR A 275 12.64 6.13 -14.62
CA THR A 275 13.38 6.48 -13.39
C THR A 275 13.00 7.84 -12.81
N GLU A 276 12.48 8.73 -13.65
CA GLU A 276 12.08 10.08 -13.26
C GLU A 276 10.65 10.12 -12.69
N GLN A 277 9.85 9.08 -12.93
CA GLN A 277 8.52 8.95 -12.33
C GLN A 277 8.62 8.58 -10.84
N ARG A 278 8.89 9.60 -10.03
CA ARG A 278 9.05 9.53 -8.57
C ARG A 278 8.18 10.57 -7.89
N ASN A 279 6.90 10.26 -7.70
CA ASN A 279 5.97 11.19 -7.07
C ASN A 279 6.08 11.14 -5.54
N ASN A 280 5.86 12.29 -4.90
CA ASN A 280 5.70 12.35 -3.45
C ASN A 280 4.50 11.50 -3.02
N ALA A 281 4.62 10.80 -1.89
CA ALA A 281 3.49 10.15 -1.25
C ALA A 281 2.34 11.13 -0.94
N HIS A 282 1.10 10.68 -1.03
CA HIS A 282 -0.09 11.52 -0.83
C HIS A 282 -1.04 10.96 0.23
N ILE A 283 -1.83 11.82 0.90
CA ILE A 283 -2.84 11.37 1.87
C ILE A 283 -3.90 10.45 1.25
N VAL A 284 -4.22 10.65 -0.03
CA VAL A 284 -5.13 9.77 -0.79
C VAL A 284 -4.59 8.34 -0.86
N GLU A 285 -3.27 8.16 -0.93
CA GLU A 285 -2.65 6.84 -0.96
C GLU A 285 -2.67 6.17 0.42
N LEU A 286 -2.49 6.96 1.48
CA LEU A 286 -2.68 6.52 2.87
C LEU A 286 -4.13 6.09 3.13
N ALA A 287 -5.10 6.92 2.75
CA ALA A 287 -6.51 6.62 2.92
C ALA A 287 -6.98 5.46 2.03
N ALA A 288 -6.39 5.30 0.84
CA ALA A 288 -6.61 4.11 0.02
C ALA A 288 -6.07 2.85 0.70
N ALA A 289 -4.89 2.91 1.32
CA ALA A 289 -4.37 1.80 2.11
C ALA A 289 -5.27 1.46 3.32
N MET A 290 -5.93 2.46 3.92
CA MET A 290 -6.92 2.23 4.98
C MET A 290 -8.17 1.48 4.50
N SER A 291 -8.52 1.56 3.21
CA SER A 291 -9.62 0.77 2.64
C SER A 291 -9.29 -0.72 2.60
N ILE A 292 -8.01 -1.06 2.44
CA ILE A 292 -7.52 -2.45 2.53
C ILE A 292 -7.65 -2.96 3.96
N VAL A 293 -7.30 -2.13 4.95
CA VAL A 293 -7.43 -2.44 6.37
C VAL A 293 -8.90 -2.68 6.72
N ASP A 294 -9.78 -1.80 6.27
CA ASP A 294 -11.23 -1.90 6.45
C ASP A 294 -11.78 -3.20 5.85
N PHE A 295 -11.48 -3.50 4.58
CA PHE A 295 -11.91 -4.73 3.91
C PHE A 295 -11.40 -6.01 4.61
N ALA A 296 -10.14 -6.02 5.04
CA ALA A 296 -9.57 -7.14 5.78
C ALA A 296 -10.30 -7.39 7.10
N SER A 297 -10.82 -6.33 7.75
CA SER A 297 -11.51 -6.40 9.04
C SER A 297 -12.94 -6.96 8.99
N ILE A 298 -13.53 -7.03 7.78
CA ILE A 298 -14.87 -7.59 7.59
C ILE A 298 -14.87 -9.05 8.05
N GLN A 299 -15.87 -9.43 8.87
CA GLN A 299 -15.96 -10.79 9.42
C GLN A 299 -16.32 -11.80 8.32
N ASN A 300 -15.81 -13.03 8.41
CA ASN A 300 -15.98 -14.04 7.35
C ASN A 300 -17.44 -14.46 7.13
N ASP A 301 -18.29 -14.29 8.12
CA ASP A 301 -19.73 -14.59 8.09
C ASP A 301 -20.60 -13.40 7.66
N ASP A 302 -19.98 -12.25 7.35
CA ASP A 302 -20.70 -11.08 6.86
C ASP A 302 -21.27 -11.33 5.45
N PRO A 303 -22.58 -11.13 5.23
CA PRO A 303 -23.23 -11.33 3.92
C PRO A 303 -22.60 -10.54 2.76
N ILE A 304 -21.89 -9.46 3.04
CA ILE A 304 -21.16 -8.66 2.05
C ILE A 304 -20.08 -9.46 1.31
N LEU A 305 -19.49 -10.48 1.97
CA LEU A 305 -18.40 -11.30 1.42
C LEU A 305 -18.91 -12.51 0.62
N VAL A 306 -20.22 -12.73 0.57
CA VAL A 306 -20.81 -13.86 -0.17
C VAL A 306 -20.71 -13.62 -1.68
N CYS A 307 -20.48 -14.70 -2.43
CA CYS A 307 -20.63 -14.75 -3.87
C CYS A 307 -21.67 -15.82 -4.24
N GLU A 308 -22.44 -15.57 -5.29
CA GLU A 308 -23.45 -16.48 -5.85
C GLU A 308 -23.18 -16.73 -7.34
N GLU A 309 -23.73 -17.82 -7.87
CA GLU A 309 -23.69 -18.17 -9.28
C GLU A 309 -25.09 -18.00 -9.89
N ASN A 310 -25.19 -17.26 -10.99
CA ASN A 310 -26.45 -17.10 -11.71
C ASN A 310 -26.74 -18.31 -12.62
N SER A 311 -27.92 -18.32 -13.26
CA SER A 311 -28.32 -19.41 -14.16
C SER A 311 -27.41 -19.62 -15.39
N ASN A 312 -26.55 -18.65 -15.71
CA ASN A 312 -25.62 -18.69 -16.83
C ASN A 312 -24.19 -19.05 -16.40
N GLY A 313 -23.98 -19.41 -15.13
CA GLY A 313 -22.67 -19.76 -14.59
C GLY A 313 -21.75 -18.57 -14.29
N LYS A 314 -22.30 -17.35 -14.22
CA LYS A 314 -21.55 -16.16 -13.83
C LYS A 314 -21.56 -16.01 -12.31
N ILE A 315 -20.38 -15.90 -11.73
CA ILE A 315 -20.20 -15.59 -10.31
C ILE A 315 -20.34 -14.08 -10.08
N TYR A 316 -21.15 -13.69 -9.09
CA TYR A 316 -21.41 -12.31 -8.71
C TYR A 316 -21.54 -12.15 -7.18
N ALA A 317 -21.37 -10.93 -6.68
CA ALA A 317 -21.66 -10.54 -5.32
C ALA A 317 -23.11 -10.04 -5.23
N PRO A 318 -24.00 -10.71 -4.47
CA PRO A 318 -25.41 -10.31 -4.37
C PRO A 318 -25.64 -9.06 -3.49
N ASN A 319 -24.70 -8.75 -2.59
CA ASN A 319 -24.80 -7.63 -1.65
C ASN A 319 -23.56 -6.72 -1.76
N PRO A 320 -23.31 -6.10 -2.92
CA PRO A 320 -22.15 -5.23 -3.08
C PRO A 320 -22.30 -3.98 -2.21
N ASP A 321 -21.20 -3.54 -1.63
CA ASP A 321 -21.15 -2.33 -0.81
C ASP A 321 -20.20 -1.30 -1.41
N PHE A 322 -20.59 -0.03 -1.36
CA PHE A 322 -19.87 1.07 -1.99
C PHE A 322 -19.50 2.09 -0.93
N ARG A 323 -18.19 2.34 -0.77
CA ARG A 323 -17.66 3.15 0.34
C ARG A 323 -16.82 4.31 -0.17
N GLU A 324 -16.75 5.35 0.64
CA GLU A 324 -15.86 6.49 0.44
C GLU A 324 -15.09 6.78 1.72
N PHE A 325 -13.97 7.51 1.60
CA PHE A 325 -13.20 7.98 2.75
C PHE A 325 -13.45 9.47 2.97
N GLY A 326 -13.96 9.81 4.15
CA GLY A 326 -14.25 11.20 4.55
C GLY A 326 -13.34 11.69 5.68
N ILE A 327 -13.08 13.00 5.66
CA ILE A 327 -12.50 13.75 6.79
C ILE A 327 -13.57 14.68 7.38
N GLU A 328 -13.46 15.00 8.67
CA GLU A 328 -14.48 15.76 9.43
C GLU A 328 -14.65 17.21 8.92
N LYS A 329 -13.58 17.78 8.35
CA LYS A 329 -13.56 19.16 7.86
C LYS A 329 -12.70 19.24 6.60
N ASP A 330 -13.19 19.94 5.58
CA ASP A 330 -12.37 20.31 4.43
C ASP A 330 -11.29 21.32 4.86
N VAL A 331 -10.07 20.84 4.99
CA VAL A 331 -8.88 21.62 5.39
C VAL A 331 -7.73 21.31 4.47
N GLN A 332 -6.91 22.31 4.16
CA GLN A 332 -5.71 22.12 3.33
C GLN A 332 -4.66 21.26 4.07
N GLU A 333 -4.44 21.54 5.35
CA GLU A 333 -3.55 20.77 6.22
C GLU A 333 -4.37 19.83 7.11
N VAL A 334 -4.24 18.54 6.88
CA VAL A 334 -4.94 17.48 7.61
C VAL A 334 -4.07 17.02 8.78
N LEU A 335 -4.60 17.20 10.00
CA LEU A 335 -4.07 16.64 11.24
C LEU A 335 -4.88 15.41 11.67
N PHE A 336 -4.43 14.70 12.69
CA PHE A 336 -5.23 13.61 13.27
C PHE A 336 -6.61 14.06 13.73
N SER A 337 -6.75 15.27 14.28
CA SER A 337 -8.03 15.82 14.74
C SER A 337 -9.04 16.09 13.63
N ASN A 338 -8.61 16.09 12.36
CA ASN A 338 -9.49 16.21 11.20
C ASN A 338 -10.00 14.85 10.71
N LEU A 339 -9.44 13.74 11.20
CA LEU A 339 -9.90 12.38 10.86
C LEU A 339 -11.07 11.97 11.77
N THR A 340 -11.94 11.13 11.22
CA THR A 340 -13.05 10.54 11.99
C THR A 340 -12.52 9.71 13.16
N GLN A 341 -13.37 9.48 14.17
CA GLN A 341 -12.95 8.68 15.33
C GLN A 341 -12.50 7.26 14.93
N SER A 342 -13.24 6.61 14.03
CA SER A 342 -12.89 5.25 13.57
C SER A 342 -11.52 5.23 12.91
N THR A 343 -11.18 6.20 12.06
CA THR A 343 -9.84 6.29 11.47
C THR A 343 -8.76 6.57 12.51
N ARG A 344 -9.02 7.47 13.47
CA ARG A 344 -8.07 7.76 14.56
C ARG A 344 -7.75 6.54 15.41
N ASP A 345 -8.75 5.71 15.69
CA ASP A 345 -8.60 4.49 16.50
C ASP A 345 -7.61 3.50 15.87
N TYR A 346 -7.57 3.44 14.54
CA TYR A 346 -6.58 2.62 13.81
C TYR A 346 -5.22 3.30 13.67
N LEU A 347 -5.16 4.61 13.41
CA LEU A 347 -3.92 5.27 12.97
C LEU A 347 -3.11 5.94 14.09
N CYS A 348 -3.75 6.69 14.98
CA CYS A 348 -3.05 7.66 15.82
C CYS A 348 -2.00 7.00 16.72
N THR A 349 -2.37 5.93 17.39
CA THR A 349 -1.50 5.25 18.35
C THR A 349 -0.38 4.46 17.67
N PRO A 350 -0.64 3.60 16.66
CA PRO A 350 0.42 2.90 15.92
C PRO A 350 1.43 3.85 15.25
N MET A 351 0.95 4.86 14.51
CA MET A 351 1.83 5.80 13.81
C MET A 351 2.64 6.66 14.79
N THR A 352 2.06 7.08 15.92
CA THR A 352 2.79 7.86 16.94
C THR A 352 3.86 7.03 17.65
N GLN A 353 3.58 5.74 17.94
CA GLN A 353 4.60 4.85 18.48
C GLN A 353 5.75 4.68 17.49
N PHE A 354 5.44 4.44 16.22
CA PHE A 354 6.45 4.17 15.20
C PHE A 354 7.29 5.39 14.85
N VAL A 355 6.71 6.61 14.82
CA VAL A 355 7.50 7.83 14.60
C VAL A 355 8.46 8.11 15.75
N LEU A 356 8.06 7.84 17.01
CA LEU A 356 8.95 7.94 18.16
C LEU A 356 10.07 6.90 18.11
N PHE A 357 9.77 5.68 17.70
CA PHE A 357 10.76 4.64 17.45
C PHE A 357 11.75 5.05 16.34
N ALA A 358 11.24 5.53 15.20
CA ALA A 358 12.03 5.99 14.06
C ALA A 358 13.00 7.11 14.46
N LYS A 359 12.51 8.14 15.17
CA LYS A 359 13.35 9.24 15.65
C LYS A 359 14.43 8.76 16.61
N TYR A 360 14.09 7.88 17.55
CA TYR A 360 15.08 7.32 18.47
C TYR A 360 16.18 6.55 17.73
N VAL A 361 15.82 5.69 16.79
CA VAL A 361 16.77 4.91 15.97
C VAL A 361 17.71 5.83 15.19
N ASN A 362 17.17 6.88 14.59
CA ASN A 362 17.93 7.78 13.72
C ASN A 362 18.81 8.78 14.48
N GLU A 363 18.35 9.26 15.63
CA GLU A 363 18.96 10.43 16.29
C GLU A 363 19.71 10.08 17.58
N HIS A 364 19.34 9.01 18.29
CA HIS A 364 19.83 8.75 19.65
C HIS A 364 20.46 7.38 19.87
N LEU A 365 20.01 6.34 19.17
CA LEU A 365 20.38 4.93 19.43
C LEU A 365 21.89 4.69 19.51
N ARG A 366 22.69 5.29 18.61
CA ARG A 366 24.16 5.11 18.59
C ARG A 366 24.86 5.66 19.84
N GLY A 367 24.32 6.71 20.46
CA GLY A 367 24.87 7.29 21.69
C GLY A 367 24.42 6.55 22.97
N ALA A 368 23.39 5.71 22.86
CA ALA A 368 22.71 5.10 23.99
C ALA A 368 23.21 3.69 24.36
N THR A 369 24.16 3.12 23.62
CA THR A 369 24.68 1.74 23.86
C THR A 369 25.33 1.56 25.22
N SER A 370 25.86 2.65 25.80
CA SER A 370 26.46 2.67 27.13
C SER A 370 25.42 2.71 28.26
N LEU A 371 24.12 2.79 27.97
CA LEU A 371 23.09 2.83 28.99
C LEU A 371 22.72 1.43 29.50
N GLN A 372 22.13 1.36 30.69
CA GLN A 372 21.84 0.10 31.36
C GLN A 372 20.94 -0.82 30.51
N TRP A 373 19.83 -0.30 30.01
CA TRP A 373 18.89 -1.06 29.17
C TRP A 373 19.56 -1.75 27.97
N ALA A 374 20.55 -1.07 27.35
CA ALA A 374 21.29 -1.57 26.20
C ALA A 374 22.33 -2.62 26.61
N ARG A 375 23.12 -2.35 27.66
CA ARG A 375 24.12 -3.32 28.17
C ARG A 375 23.49 -4.62 28.65
N ASP A 376 22.41 -4.52 29.42
CA ASP A 376 21.76 -5.67 30.04
C ASP A 376 21.11 -6.59 28.98
N ASN A 377 20.76 -6.03 27.82
CA ASN A 377 20.23 -6.77 26.67
C ASN A 377 21.24 -7.06 25.55
N LYS A 378 22.53 -6.71 25.73
CA LYS A 378 23.60 -6.89 24.74
C LYS A 378 23.34 -6.19 23.40
N PHE A 379 22.75 -4.99 23.44
CA PHE A 379 22.64 -4.12 22.27
C PHE A 379 23.94 -3.31 22.10
N ASP A 380 25.04 -4.04 21.87
CA ASP A 380 26.38 -3.49 21.69
C ASP A 380 26.64 -3.01 20.24
N ASP A 381 27.84 -2.50 20.00
CA ASP A 381 28.25 -2.02 18.67
C ASP A 381 28.19 -3.08 17.58
N ALA A 382 28.35 -4.37 17.93
CA ALA A 382 28.25 -5.46 16.97
C ALA A 382 26.79 -5.65 16.55
N PHE A 383 25.86 -5.63 17.51
CA PHE A 383 24.43 -5.65 17.22
C PHE A 383 23.97 -4.44 16.39
N LEU A 384 24.45 -3.22 16.71
CA LEU A 384 24.11 -2.03 15.94
C LEU A 384 24.64 -2.03 14.49
N LYS A 385 25.68 -2.82 14.20
CA LYS A 385 26.23 -3.02 12.84
C LYS A 385 25.59 -4.20 12.11
N SER A 386 24.69 -4.94 12.75
CA SER A 386 24.03 -6.11 12.17
C SER A 386 23.16 -5.74 10.96
N SER A 387 22.92 -6.72 10.09
CA SER A 387 22.00 -6.56 8.96
C SER A 387 20.59 -6.18 9.41
N PHE A 388 20.14 -6.67 10.56
CA PHE A 388 18.86 -6.33 11.16
C PHE A 388 18.73 -4.82 11.43
N ILE A 389 19.68 -4.23 12.17
CA ILE A 389 19.65 -2.80 12.49
C ILE A 389 19.83 -1.94 11.24
N ASN A 390 20.66 -2.38 10.28
CA ASN A 390 20.79 -1.69 9.00
C ASN A 390 19.46 -1.67 8.22
N ASN A 391 18.71 -2.76 8.21
CA ASN A 391 17.39 -2.81 7.57
C ASN A 391 16.37 -1.95 8.34
N ILE A 392 16.39 -1.97 9.68
CA ILE A 392 15.56 -1.08 10.52
C ILE A 392 15.86 0.39 10.17
N GLN A 393 17.13 0.80 10.15
CA GLN A 393 17.55 2.17 9.79
C GLN A 393 17.06 2.58 8.41
N LYS A 394 17.25 1.72 7.40
CA LYS A 394 16.73 1.97 6.04
C LYS A 394 15.22 2.18 6.05
N PHE A 395 14.48 1.29 6.72
CA PHE A 395 13.02 1.36 6.76
C PHE A 395 12.51 2.59 7.51
N VAL A 396 13.06 2.91 8.69
CA VAL A 396 12.62 4.09 9.44
C VAL A 396 12.98 5.40 8.73
N ASN A 397 14.09 5.46 7.99
CA ASN A 397 14.39 6.61 7.13
C ASN A 397 13.33 6.78 6.03
N SER A 398 12.97 5.70 5.35
CA SER A 398 11.91 5.75 4.33
C SER A 398 10.53 6.04 4.92
N TYR A 399 10.26 5.65 6.16
CA TYR A 399 9.04 6.02 6.87
C TYR A 399 8.98 7.52 7.18
N ILE A 400 10.10 8.13 7.61
CA ILE A 400 10.19 9.58 7.81
C ILE A 400 10.06 10.32 6.47
N GLU A 401 10.75 9.89 5.42
CA GLU A 401 10.61 10.43 4.05
C GLU A 401 9.15 10.37 3.59
N TRP A 402 8.46 9.25 3.81
CA TRP A 402 7.04 9.10 3.46
C TRP A 402 6.13 10.11 4.19
N LEU A 403 6.39 10.38 5.48
CA LEU A 403 5.66 11.42 6.23
C LEU A 403 6.00 12.83 5.74
N GLU A 404 7.26 13.10 5.41
CA GLU A 404 7.72 14.38 4.83
C GLU A 404 7.06 14.63 3.48
N GLU A 405 7.06 13.64 2.59
CA GLU A 405 6.41 13.69 1.27
C GLU A 405 4.92 14.01 1.39
N MET A 406 4.19 13.30 2.26
CA MET A 406 2.76 13.58 2.48
C MET A 406 2.51 14.98 3.08
N SER A 407 3.46 15.49 3.86
CA SER A 407 3.38 16.86 4.41
C SER A 407 3.69 17.94 3.38
N ASP A 408 4.48 17.62 2.34
CA ASP A 408 4.77 18.48 1.19
C ASP A 408 3.82 18.18 0.03
N ASN A 409 2.52 18.37 0.28
CA ASN A 409 1.47 18.31 -0.74
C ASN A 409 0.50 19.48 -0.58
N ASP A 410 -0.29 19.78 -1.62
CA ASP A 410 -1.32 20.81 -1.50
C ASP A 410 -2.38 20.38 -0.47
N ARG A 411 -2.85 19.12 -0.54
CA ARG A 411 -3.50 18.47 0.60
C ARG A 411 -2.45 17.82 1.49
N ALA A 412 -1.86 18.62 2.39
CA ALA A 412 -0.83 18.14 3.29
C ALA A 412 -1.41 17.25 4.40
N PHE A 413 -0.87 16.05 4.59
CA PHE A 413 -1.10 15.28 5.82
C PHE A 413 0.08 15.48 6.76
N LYS A 414 -0.15 16.22 7.85
CA LYS A 414 0.92 16.68 8.74
C LYS A 414 0.59 16.45 10.22
N PRO A 415 0.25 15.21 10.63
CA PRO A 415 -0.03 14.93 12.04
C PRO A 415 1.20 15.07 12.94
N PHE A 416 2.41 15.15 12.36
CA PHE A 416 3.67 15.18 13.10
C PHE A 416 4.56 16.38 12.75
N LYS A 417 5.20 16.94 13.77
CA LYS A 417 6.28 17.93 13.69
C LYS A 417 7.62 17.19 13.64
N LEU A 418 8.07 16.80 12.46
CA LEU A 418 9.24 15.94 12.30
C LEU A 418 10.55 16.63 12.74
N SER A 419 10.64 17.96 12.63
CA SER A 419 11.78 18.78 13.04
C SER A 419 11.72 19.30 14.49
N VAL A 420 11.24 18.50 15.44
CA VAL A 420 11.23 18.87 16.87
C VAL A 420 12.63 18.76 17.49
N LYS A 421 12.96 19.68 18.40
CA LYS A 421 14.16 19.57 19.24
C LYS A 421 14.04 18.36 20.14
N SER A 422 15.18 17.73 20.46
CA SER A 422 15.22 16.54 21.32
C SER A 422 14.56 16.78 22.69
N SER A 423 14.71 17.96 23.29
CA SER A 423 14.06 18.34 24.55
C SER A 423 12.53 18.31 24.49
N ASP A 424 11.98 18.59 23.31
CA ASP A 424 10.56 18.74 23.04
C ASP A 424 9.98 17.56 22.25
N LEU A 425 10.66 16.41 22.23
CA LEU A 425 10.30 15.21 21.46
C LEU A 425 8.80 14.87 21.53
N TYR A 426 8.18 14.99 22.71
CA TYR A 426 6.77 14.62 22.90
C TYR A 426 5.76 15.66 22.37
N SER A 427 6.21 16.83 21.94
CA SER A 427 5.40 17.80 21.19
C SER A 427 5.26 17.43 19.70
N ILE A 428 5.78 16.26 19.30
CA ILE A 428 5.78 15.77 17.92
C ILE A 428 4.39 15.66 17.31
N VAL A 429 3.35 15.30 18.07
CA VAL A 429 2.00 15.23 17.52
C VAL A 429 1.43 16.64 17.42
N ASP A 430 1.14 17.11 16.21
CA ASP A 430 0.56 18.43 16.02
C ASP A 430 -0.90 18.48 16.51
N GLY A 431 -1.30 19.63 17.05
CA GLY A 431 -2.62 19.83 17.64
C GLY A 431 -2.83 19.11 18.99
N VAL A 432 -1.88 18.32 19.48
CA VAL A 432 -2.01 17.56 20.75
C VAL A 432 -0.98 18.02 21.77
N LYS A 433 -1.46 18.51 22.92
CA LYS A 433 -0.59 18.88 24.04
C LYS A 433 -0.16 17.61 24.80
N PRO A 434 1.15 17.34 24.95
CA PRO A 434 1.60 16.14 25.66
C PRO A 434 1.30 16.22 27.16
N GLY A 435 0.86 15.09 27.72
CA GLY A 435 0.64 14.90 29.15
C GLY A 435 1.94 14.83 29.97
N SER A 436 1.78 14.93 31.29
CA SER A 436 2.87 14.71 32.26
C SER A 436 2.87 13.27 32.77
N ILE A 437 4.05 12.65 32.90
CA ILE A 437 4.21 11.33 33.52
C ILE A 437 4.52 11.52 35.00
N LYS A 438 3.62 11.05 35.88
CA LYS A 438 3.75 11.16 37.35
C LYS A 438 4.41 9.92 37.96
N ALA A 439 5.56 9.51 37.45
CA ALA A 439 6.32 8.37 37.96
C ALA A 439 7.71 8.83 38.42
N LEU A 440 8.26 8.23 39.48
CA LEU A 440 9.58 8.62 40.02
C LEU A 440 10.69 8.49 38.98
N TRP A 441 10.67 7.43 38.18
CA TRP A 441 11.66 7.21 37.10
C TRP A 441 11.61 8.30 36.02
N ALA A 442 10.48 9.00 35.88
CA ALA A 442 10.26 10.07 34.91
C ALA A 442 10.52 11.48 35.50
N PHE A 443 10.85 11.59 36.78
CA PHE A 443 11.00 12.87 37.47
C PHE A 443 12.15 13.69 36.87
N ASN A 444 11.84 14.94 36.48
CA ASN A 444 12.78 15.89 35.86
C ASN A 444 13.48 15.38 34.58
N LYS A 445 12.84 14.45 33.84
CA LYS A 445 13.34 13.95 32.56
C LYS A 445 12.46 14.42 31.40
N SER A 446 13.10 14.70 30.27
CA SER A 446 12.45 15.14 29.03
C SER A 446 13.13 14.51 27.82
N GLY A 447 12.51 14.61 26.65
CA GLY A 447 13.13 14.17 25.41
C GLY A 447 13.59 12.71 25.44
N TYR A 448 14.78 12.47 24.90
CA TYR A 448 15.41 11.15 24.91
C TYR A 448 15.80 10.66 26.32
N ASP A 449 16.09 11.53 27.28
CA ASP A 449 16.37 11.11 28.67
C ASP A 449 15.15 10.45 29.32
N LEU A 450 13.94 10.94 29.00
CA LEU A 450 12.69 10.32 29.47
C LEU A 450 12.44 8.98 28.74
N PHE A 451 12.79 8.91 27.46
CA PHE A 451 12.71 7.67 26.69
C PHE A 451 13.65 6.60 27.26
N ASP A 452 14.91 6.95 27.51
CA ASP A 452 15.92 6.09 28.14
C ASP A 452 15.50 5.62 29.53
N ALA A 453 14.86 6.48 30.31
CA ALA A 453 14.33 6.09 31.60
C ALA A 453 13.21 5.05 31.47
N ALA A 454 12.31 5.20 30.50
CA ALA A 454 11.30 4.18 30.21
C ALA A 454 11.92 2.86 29.72
N LEU A 455 12.98 2.92 28.89
CA LEU A 455 13.74 1.74 28.49
C LEU A 455 14.37 1.04 29.71
N ASN A 456 14.97 1.80 30.64
CA ASN A 456 15.53 1.25 31.87
C ASN A 456 14.47 0.65 32.81
N GLU A 457 13.22 1.11 32.77
CA GLU A 457 12.15 0.46 33.55
C GLU A 457 11.73 -0.88 32.91
N GLU A 458 11.58 -0.92 31.58
CA GLU A 458 10.98 -2.07 30.88
C GLU A 458 11.99 -3.17 30.49
N HIS A 459 13.30 -2.88 30.44
CA HIS A 459 14.31 -3.78 29.86
C HIS A 459 14.40 -5.17 30.52
N SER A 460 14.00 -5.30 31.78
CA SER A 460 14.08 -6.54 32.55
C SER A 460 12.84 -7.44 32.37
N SER A 461 11.75 -6.92 31.78
CA SER A 461 10.47 -7.62 31.60
C SER A 461 10.44 -8.54 30.36
N LEU A 462 11.51 -8.53 29.55
CA LEU A 462 11.57 -9.26 28.29
C LEU A 462 11.77 -10.76 28.49
N SER A 463 11.13 -11.56 27.62
CA SER A 463 11.33 -13.01 27.62
C SER A 463 12.80 -13.37 27.33
N LYS A 464 13.35 -14.29 28.13
CA LYS A 464 14.72 -14.80 27.94
C LYS A 464 14.88 -15.56 26.62
N ASN A 465 13.78 -16.09 26.07
CA ASN A 465 13.78 -16.91 24.85
C ASN A 465 13.80 -16.07 23.56
N PHE A 466 13.68 -14.75 23.65
CA PHE A 466 13.72 -13.89 22.47
C PHE A 466 15.15 -13.75 21.91
N THR A 467 15.25 -13.76 20.58
CA THR A 467 16.48 -13.39 19.86
C THR A 467 16.79 -11.90 20.10
N LEU A 468 18.04 -11.46 19.84
CA LEU A 468 18.38 -10.04 19.98
C LEU A 468 17.50 -9.11 19.12
N PRO A 469 17.25 -9.39 17.83
CA PRO A 469 16.29 -8.62 17.01
C PRO A 469 14.90 -8.50 17.64
N HIS A 470 14.39 -9.62 18.17
CA HIS A 470 13.07 -9.67 18.78
C HIS A 470 13.02 -8.92 20.11
N LYS A 471 14.05 -9.05 20.96
CA LYS A 471 14.17 -8.26 22.20
C LYS A 471 14.17 -6.76 21.93
N PHE A 472 14.90 -6.34 20.89
CA PHE A 472 15.00 -4.94 20.51
C PHE A 472 13.63 -4.38 20.13
N THR A 473 12.95 -5.01 19.18
CA THR A 473 11.63 -4.54 18.72
C THR A 473 10.56 -4.63 19.80
N GLU A 474 10.54 -5.70 20.59
CA GLU A 474 9.64 -5.87 21.73
C GLU A 474 9.82 -4.76 22.77
N LEU A 475 11.07 -4.46 23.15
CA LEU A 475 11.37 -3.41 24.12
C LEU A 475 10.92 -2.04 23.62
N PHE A 476 11.28 -1.69 22.38
CA PHE A 476 10.91 -0.40 21.80
C PHE A 476 9.40 -0.26 21.60
N TYR A 477 8.70 -1.33 21.20
CA TYR A 477 7.25 -1.33 21.14
C TYR A 477 6.62 -1.11 22.52
N ASN A 478 7.05 -1.85 23.54
CA ASN A 478 6.51 -1.71 24.90
C ASN A 478 6.73 -0.31 25.47
N VAL A 479 7.93 0.26 25.28
CA VAL A 479 8.25 1.62 25.73
C VAL A 479 7.49 2.69 24.96
N THR A 480 7.43 2.60 23.64
CA THR A 480 6.66 3.58 22.85
C THR A 480 5.18 3.50 23.19
N LYS A 481 4.61 2.30 23.41
CA LYS A 481 3.24 2.12 23.89
C LYS A 481 3.00 2.78 25.24
N LEU A 482 3.91 2.57 26.21
CA LEU A 482 3.86 3.20 27.53
C LEU A 482 3.89 4.73 27.42
N LEU A 483 4.85 5.27 26.69
CA LEU A 483 5.03 6.70 26.51
C LEU A 483 3.81 7.31 25.82
N VAL A 484 3.36 6.72 24.71
CA VAL A 484 2.21 7.22 23.94
C VAL A 484 0.94 7.21 24.79
N GLY A 485 0.64 6.11 25.49
CA GLY A 485 -0.55 6.01 26.35
C GLY A 485 -0.54 6.97 27.57
N LYS A 486 0.62 7.48 27.98
CA LYS A 486 0.73 8.50 29.04
C LYS A 486 0.77 9.93 28.50
N LYS A 487 1.33 10.12 27.30
CA LYS A 487 1.59 11.44 26.70
C LYS A 487 0.42 11.94 25.85
N TYR A 488 -0.32 11.06 25.19
CA TYR A 488 -1.35 11.46 24.24
C TYR A 488 -2.72 10.92 24.65
N LYS A 489 -3.74 11.73 24.40
CA LYS A 489 -5.16 11.35 24.45
C LYS A 489 -5.71 11.70 23.06
N PHE A 490 -5.88 10.67 22.23
CA PHE A 490 -6.31 10.82 20.85
C PHE A 490 -7.82 10.90 20.72
#